data_AF-A0A416MGC5-F1
#
_entry.id   AF-A0A416MGC5-F1
#
_cell.length_a   1.000
_cell.length_b   1.000
_cell.length_c   1.000
_cell.angle_alpha   90.00
_cell.angle_beta   90.00
_cell.angle_gamma   90.00
#
_symmetry.space_group_name_H-M   'P 1'
#
loop_
_entity.id
_entity.type
_entity.pdbx_description
1 polymer ?
#
loop_
_entity_poly.entity_id
_entity_poly.type
_entity_poly.pdbx_seq_one_letter_code
_entity_poly.pdbx_strand_id
1 'polypeptide(L)'
;MAEHGYNLLNTGMIQKAVAKRDDILQKYDKINSDYDAIVKKLLDNWKGDGAEAFEKDAQNVKANLTGVYEILKIMCDTLQDCLSVFQECNAGLEEYNRNPKGENK
;
A
#
# COMPACT_ATOMS: atom_id res chain seq x y z
N MET A 1 7.89 -3.48 -44.47
CA MET A 1 6.60 -3.48 -43.76
C MET A 1 6.93 -3.51 -42.29
N ALA A 2 6.78 -2.39 -41.57
CA ALA A 2 7.11 -2.35 -40.16
C ALA A 2 6.03 -3.14 -39.40
N GLU A 3 6.43 -4.22 -38.70
CA GLU A 3 5.58 -4.85 -37.70
C GLU A 3 5.13 -3.77 -36.73
N HIS A 4 3.87 -3.36 -36.81
CA HIS A 4 3.26 -2.56 -35.73
C HIS A 4 3.04 -3.54 -34.59
N GLY A 5 4.09 -3.75 -33.79
CA GLY A 5 4.01 -4.50 -32.54
C GLY A 5 2.92 -3.88 -31.67
N TYR A 6 2.08 -4.75 -31.11
CA TYR A 6 0.98 -4.35 -30.24
C TYR A 6 1.54 -3.61 -29.02
N ASN A 7 1.30 -2.31 -28.90
CA ASN A 7 1.86 -1.51 -27.82
C ASN A 7 0.98 -1.61 -26.57
N LEU A 8 1.52 -2.14 -25.48
CA LEU A 8 0.90 -2.14 -24.15
C LEU A 8 1.97 -1.83 -23.11
N LEU A 9 1.59 -1.07 -22.08
CA LEU A 9 2.43 -0.81 -20.92
C LEU A 9 2.51 -2.08 -20.05
N ASN A 10 3.73 -2.45 -19.65
CA ASN A 10 3.97 -3.52 -18.71
C ASN A 10 3.72 -3.03 -17.27
N THR A 11 2.57 -3.37 -16.70
CA THR A 11 2.16 -2.99 -15.33
C THR A 11 2.29 -4.12 -14.32
N GLY A 12 2.89 -5.27 -14.69
CA GLY A 12 2.85 -6.49 -13.89
C GLY A 12 3.48 -6.36 -12.49
N MET A 13 4.54 -5.54 -12.35
CA MET A 13 5.16 -5.30 -11.04
C MET A 13 4.27 -4.45 -10.12
N ILE A 14 3.58 -3.45 -10.67
CA ILE A 14 2.66 -2.58 -9.92
C ILE A 14 1.44 -3.38 -9.49
N GLN A 15 0.87 -4.20 -10.38
CA GLN A 15 -0.24 -5.10 -10.06
C GLN A 15 0.12 -6.04 -8.90
N LYS A 16 1.32 -6.63 -8.90
CA LYS A 16 1.81 -7.48 -7.81
C LYS A 16 1.96 -6.72 -6.50
N ALA A 17 2.38 -5.45 -6.55
CA ALA A 17 2.52 -4.62 -5.36
C ALA A 17 1.15 -4.24 -4.78
N VAL A 18 0.23 -3.80 -5.63
CA VAL A 18 -1.17 -3.49 -5.27
C VAL A 18 -1.87 -4.71 -4.66
N ALA A 19 -1.68 -5.90 -5.23
CA ALA A 19 -2.28 -7.13 -4.71
C ALA A 19 -1.80 -7.51 -3.29
N LYS A 20 -0.68 -6.96 -2.82
CA LYS A 20 -0.18 -7.16 -1.45
C LYS A 20 -0.75 -6.17 -0.43
N ARG A 21 -1.51 -5.16 -0.87
CA ARG A 21 -2.08 -4.12 0.00
C ARG A 21 -2.83 -4.74 1.18
N ASP A 22 -3.79 -5.62 0.90
CA ASP A 22 -4.65 -6.18 1.95
C ASP A 22 -3.87 -7.03 2.95
N ASP A 23 -2.86 -7.78 2.49
CA ASP A 23 -1.94 -8.54 3.37
C ASP A 23 -1.13 -7.61 4.29
N ILE A 24 -0.66 -6.46 3.78
CA ILE A 24 0.04 -5.46 4.59
C ILE A 24 -0.89 -4.85 5.64
N LEU A 25 -2.11 -4.48 5.26
CA LEU A 25 -3.11 -3.91 6.17
C LEU A 25 -3.46 -4.91 7.29
N GLN A 26 -3.74 -6.16 6.93
CA GLN A 26 -4.04 -7.21 7.90
C GLN A 26 -2.89 -7.49 8.87
N LYS A 27 -1.65 -7.52 8.38
CA LYS A 27 -0.46 -7.69 9.22
C LYS A 27 -0.28 -6.53 10.19
N TYR A 28 -0.51 -5.30 9.75
CA TYR A 28 -0.48 -4.14 10.63
C TYR A 28 -1.55 -4.24 11.71
N ASP A 29 -2.81 -4.49 11.34
CA ASP A 29 -3.92 -4.59 12.31
C ASP A 29 -3.63 -5.63 13.39
N LYS A 30 -3.03 -6.76 12.99
CA LYS A 30 -2.59 -7.79 13.93
C LYS A 30 -1.49 -7.29 14.87
N ILE A 31 -0.41 -6.71 14.34
CA ILE A 31 0.69 -6.17 15.16
C ILE A 31 0.16 -5.11 16.14
N ASN A 32 -0.70 -4.23 15.63
CA ASN A 32 -1.29 -3.14 16.39
C ASN A 32 -2.14 -3.65 17.56
N SER A 33 -2.93 -4.70 17.32
CA SER A 33 -3.79 -5.34 18.31
C SER A 33 -2.99 -6.15 19.34
N ASP A 34 -2.00 -6.93 18.88
CA ASP A 34 -1.13 -7.71 19.75
C ASP A 34 -0.33 -6.79 20.68
N TYR A 35 0.16 -5.66 20.16
CA TYR A 35 0.87 -4.65 20.92
C TYR A 35 0.00 -4.07 22.05
N ASP A 36 -1.23 -3.64 21.73
CA ASP A 36 -2.15 -3.09 22.73
C ASP A 36 -2.50 -4.11 23.81
N ALA A 37 -2.71 -5.37 23.42
CA ALA A 37 -2.99 -6.45 24.35
C ALA A 37 -1.82 -6.70 25.32
N ILE A 38 -0.58 -6.68 24.82
CA ILE A 38 0.64 -6.87 25.63
C ILE A 38 0.81 -5.71 26.61
N VAL A 39 0.76 -4.47 26.12
CA VAL A 39 0.92 -3.26 26.95
C VAL A 39 -0.14 -3.22 28.05
N LYS A 40 -1.40 -3.46 27.69
CA LYS A 40 -2.50 -3.53 28.65
C LYS A 40 -2.25 -4.59 29.71
N LYS A 41 -1.90 -5.82 29.31
CA LYS A 41 -1.67 -6.92 30.25
C LYS A 41 -0.53 -6.61 31.23
N LEU A 42 0.53 -5.96 30.77
CA LEU A 42 1.64 -5.53 31.64
C LEU A 42 1.17 -4.47 32.64
N LEU A 43 0.53 -3.40 32.17
CA LEU A 43 0.08 -2.29 33.01
C LEU A 43 -1.05 -2.68 33.98
N ASP A 44 -1.85 -3.68 33.65
CA ASP A 44 -2.87 -4.22 34.56
C ASP A 44 -2.21 -4.94 35.77
N ASN A 45 -1.01 -5.50 35.60
CA ASN A 45 -0.32 -6.32 36.61
C ASN A 45 0.91 -5.63 37.25
N TRP A 46 1.38 -4.51 36.69
CA TRP A 46 2.54 -3.78 37.16
C TRP A 46 2.17 -2.33 37.47
N LYS A 47 2.53 -1.86 38.68
CA LYS A 47 2.19 -0.53 39.21
C LYS A 47 3.43 0.18 39.78
N GLY A 48 3.32 1.50 39.92
CA GLY A 48 4.38 2.40 40.41
C GLY A 48 5.11 3.11 39.28
N ASP A 49 6.08 3.95 39.64
CA ASP A 49 6.76 4.90 38.73
C ASP A 49 7.37 4.23 37.48
N GLY A 50 7.86 2.99 37.62
CA GLY A 50 8.38 2.22 36.48
C GLY A 50 7.30 1.85 35.46
N ALA A 51 6.09 1.54 35.91
CA ALA A 51 4.96 1.25 35.04
C ALA A 51 4.48 2.51 34.30
N GLU A 52 4.49 3.66 34.97
CA GLU A 52 4.15 4.96 34.36
C GLU A 52 5.17 5.36 33.28
N ALA A 53 6.47 5.18 33.56
CA ALA A 53 7.52 5.41 32.58
C ALA A 53 7.38 4.48 31.37
N PHE A 54 7.12 3.19 31.61
CA PHE A 54 6.86 2.22 30.56
C PHE A 54 5.62 2.57 29.73
N GLU A 55 4.52 3.01 30.34
CA GLU A 55 3.32 3.41 29.62
C GLU A 55 3.62 4.55 28.64
N LYS A 56 4.37 5.56 29.07
CA LYS A 56 4.77 6.68 28.22
C LYS A 56 5.62 6.22 27.04
N ASP A 57 6.60 5.35 27.28
CA ASP A 57 7.43 4.80 26.21
C ASP A 57 6.59 3.91 25.27
N ALA A 58 5.64 3.15 25.81
CA ALA A 58 4.74 2.31 25.04
C ALA A 58 3.83 3.16 24.12
N GLN A 59 3.37 4.31 24.57
CA GLN A 59 2.63 5.26 23.73
C GLN A 59 3.49 5.81 22.59
N ASN A 60 4.77 6.10 22.83
CA ASN A 60 5.70 6.56 21.78
C ASN A 60 5.92 5.48 20.71
N VAL A 61 6.12 4.22 21.13
CA VAL A 61 6.23 3.10 20.20
C VAL A 61 4.94 2.92 19.41
N LYS A 62 3.77 3.06 20.04
CA LYS A 62 2.47 3.02 19.35
C LYS A 62 2.37 4.11 18.28
N ALA A 63 2.76 5.34 18.59
CA ALA A 63 2.75 6.44 17.63
C ALA A 63 3.66 6.14 16.42
N ASN A 64 4.84 5.55 16.66
CA ASN A 64 5.75 5.14 15.59
C ASN A 64 5.15 4.03 14.71
N LEU A 65 4.48 3.03 15.31
CA LEU A 65 3.79 1.97 14.56
C LEU A 65 2.72 2.58 13.63
N THR A 66 1.93 3.51 14.14
CA THR A 66 0.92 4.23 13.35
C THR A 66 1.55 5.02 12.21
N GLY A 67 2.64 5.77 12.46
CA GLY A 67 3.32 6.54 11.42
C GLY A 67 3.89 5.66 10.30
N VAL A 68 4.47 4.50 10.63
CA VAL A 68 4.93 3.52 9.63
C VAL A 68 3.77 3.01 8.78
N TYR A 69 2.64 2.72 9.40
CA TYR A 69 1.44 2.28 8.68
C TYR A 69 0.90 3.34 7.73
N GLU A 70 0.84 4.60 8.15
CA GLU A 70 0.40 5.70 7.29
C GLU A 70 1.26 5.82 6.04
N ILE A 71 2.59 5.73 6.18
CA ILE A 71 3.52 5.72 5.05
C ILE A 71 3.23 4.54 4.11
N LEU A 72 3.11 3.32 4.66
CA LEU A 72 2.84 2.13 3.86
C LEU A 72 1.50 2.22 3.12
N LYS A 73 0.47 2.76 3.77
CA LYS A 73 -0.84 2.98 3.17
C LYS A 73 -0.77 3.99 2.03
N ILE A 74 -0.11 5.13 2.23
CA ILE A 74 0.10 6.15 1.20
C ILE A 74 0.81 5.54 -0.01
N MET A 75 1.85 4.73 0.21
CA MET A 75 2.56 4.05 -0.87
C MET A 75 1.63 3.09 -1.64
N CYS A 76 0.83 2.29 -0.95
CA CYS A 76 -0.13 1.37 -1.58
C CYS A 76 -1.18 2.11 -2.40
N ASP A 77 -1.76 3.17 -1.83
CA ASP A 77 -2.78 3.97 -2.51
C ASP A 77 -2.17 4.69 -3.74
N THR A 78 -0.95 5.22 -3.64
CA THR A 78 -0.23 5.81 -4.79
C THR A 78 0.03 4.78 -5.90
N LEU A 79 0.43 3.55 -5.56
CA LEU A 79 0.63 2.49 -6.55
C LEU A 79 -0.68 2.08 -7.23
N GLN A 80 -1.80 2.10 -6.49
CA GLN A 80 -3.13 1.87 -7.04
C GLN A 80 -3.51 2.97 -8.02
N ASP A 81 -3.24 4.24 -7.70
CA ASP A 81 -3.50 5.36 -8.59
C ASP A 81 -2.66 5.27 -9.86
N CYS A 82 -1.36 4.96 -9.75
CA CYS A 82 -0.50 4.72 -10.91
C CYS A 82 -1.04 3.58 -11.79
N LEU A 83 -1.52 2.49 -11.18
CA LEU A 83 -2.08 1.37 -11.92
C LEU A 83 -3.32 1.80 -12.72
N SER A 84 -4.21 2.58 -12.11
CA SER A 84 -5.40 3.12 -12.77
C SER A 84 -5.03 3.98 -13.99
N VAL A 85 -4.08 4.91 -13.84
CA VAL A 85 -3.58 5.73 -14.95
C VAL A 85 -2.99 4.87 -16.07
N PHE A 86 -2.20 3.85 -15.74
CA PHE A 86 -1.63 2.97 -16.77
C PHE A 86 -2.68 2.10 -17.47
N GLN A 87 -3.75 1.71 -16.79
CA GLN A 87 -4.87 1.01 -17.40
C GLN A 87 -5.62 1.91 -18.39
N GLU A 88 -5.82 3.19 -18.06
CA GLU A 88 -6.38 4.18 -18.99
C GLU A 88 -5.49 4.37 -20.23
N CYS A 89 -4.17 4.50 -20.03
CA CYS A 89 -3.23 4.58 -21.15
C CYS A 89 -3.27 3.32 -22.02
N ASN A 90 -3.35 2.13 -21.43
CA ASN A 90 -3.47 0.88 -22.17
C ASN A 90 -4.76 0.82 -22.98
N ALA A 91 -5.89 1.29 -22.45
CA ALA A 91 -7.13 1.36 -23.21
C ALA A 91 -6.99 2.25 -24.46
N GLY A 92 -6.34 3.42 -24.34
CA GLY A 92 -6.05 4.28 -25.49
C GLY A 92 -5.08 3.65 -26.50
N LEU A 93 -4.06 2.94 -26.02
CA LEU A 93 -3.15 2.19 -26.88
C LEU A 93 -3.83 1.02 -27.59
N GLU A 94 -4.76 0.31 -26.94
CA GLU A 94 -5.56 -0.73 -27.57
C GLU A 94 -6.45 -0.16 -28.69
N GLU A 95 -7.07 1.00 -28.46
CA GLU A 95 -7.84 1.70 -29.49
C GLU A 95 -6.96 2.07 -30.70
N TYR A 96 -5.77 2.64 -30.44
CA TYR A 96 -4.78 2.92 -31.48
C TYR A 96 -4.30 1.65 -32.20
N ASN A 97 -4.00 0.58 -31.48
CA ASN A 97 -3.55 -0.69 -32.07
C ASN A 97 -4.66 -1.31 -32.96
N ARG A 98 -5.93 -1.14 -32.61
CA ARG A 98 -7.09 -1.60 -33.41
C ARG A 98 -7.31 -0.73 -34.64
N ASN A 99 -6.97 0.56 -34.58
CA ASN A 99 -7.09 1.50 -35.69
C ASN A 99 -5.79 2.33 -35.86
N PRO A 100 -4.68 1.71 -36.34
CA PRO A 100 -3.36 2.35 -36.38
C PRO A 100 -3.28 3.52 -37.38
N LYS A 101 -4.33 3.72 -38.16
CA LYS A 101 -4.55 4.86 -39.04
C LYS A 101 -5.87 5.52 -38.64
N GLY A 102 -5.81 6.64 -37.92
CA GLY A 102 -6.77 7.69 -38.19
C GLY A 102 -6.67 7.97 -39.69
N GLU A 103 -7.76 7.77 -40.43
CA GLU A 103 -7.79 8.04 -41.85
C GLU A 103 -7.29 9.47 -42.09
N ASN A 104 -6.12 9.60 -42.71
CA ASN A 104 -5.78 10.80 -43.45
C ASN A 104 -6.82 10.94 -44.58
N LYS A 105 -7.85 11.74 -44.33
CA LYS A 105 -8.64 12.40 -45.37
C LYS A 105 -8.65 13.88 -45.10
#